data_AF-A0A134AEM1-F1
#
_entry.id   AF-A0A134AEM1-F1
#
_cell.length_a   1.000
_cell.length_b   1.000
_cell.length_c   1.000
_cell.angle_alpha   90.00
_cell.angle_beta   90.00
_cell.angle_gamma   90.00
#
_symmetry.space_group_name_H-M   'P 1'
#
loop_
_entity.id
_entity.type
_entity.pdbx_description
1 polymer ?
#
loop_
_entity_poly.entity_id
_entity_poly.type
_entity_poly.pdbx_seq_one_letter_code
_entity_poly.pdbx_strand_id
1 'polypeptide(L)'
;MEILQIVKSKLGISSNVRDTLLNHIIDSTKIELQEEHNLITGEEDTDLVSSFLIDYVCFKYQNRDYKGVPRYLQFRLHNLKVNRLKKK
;
A
#
# COMPACT_ATOMS: atom_id res chain seq x y z
N MET A 1 3.26 14.74 1.00
CA MET A 1 4.29 14.00 1.74
C MET A 1 4.60 12.74 0.94
N GLU A 2 5.87 12.49 0.61
CA GLU A 2 6.26 11.43 -0.33
C GLU A 2 6.13 10.04 0.32
N ILE A 3 5.32 9.13 -0.25
CA ILE A 3 4.99 7.80 0.30
C ILE A 3 6.26 7.00 0.67
N LEU A 4 7.31 7.11 -0.16
CA LEU A 4 8.60 6.47 0.06
C LEU A 4 9.22 6.84 1.41
N GLN A 5 9.16 8.12 1.82
CA GLN A 5 9.75 8.59 3.07
C GLN A 5 9.03 8.01 4.28
N ILE A 6 7.70 7.87 4.20
CA ILE A 6 6.90 7.27 5.27
C ILE A 6 7.18 5.78 5.37
N VAL A 7 7.27 5.08 4.23
CA VAL A 7 7.63 3.65 4.19
C VAL A 7 9.02 3.41 4.78
N LYS A 8 10.02 4.20 4.39
CA LYS A 8 11.37 4.17 4.98
C LYS A 8 11.33 4.36 6.49
N SER A 9 10.58 5.35 6.95
CA SER A 9 10.44 5.66 8.39
C SER A 9 9.82 4.49 9.14
N LYS A 10 8.77 3.85 8.62
CA LYS A 10 8.15 2.65 9.24
C LYS A 10 9.07 1.42 9.25
N LEU A 11 9.89 1.27 8.22
CA LEU A 11 10.84 0.17 8.11
C LEU A 11 12.15 0.41 8.89
N GLY A 12 12.34 1.61 9.46
CA GLY A 12 13.58 1.99 10.14
C GLY A 12 14.77 2.12 9.18
N ILE A 13 14.53 2.44 7.91
CA ILE A 13 15.56 2.57 6.87
C ILE A 13 15.92 4.05 6.70
N SER A 14 17.17 4.41 6.96
CA SER A 14 17.70 5.76 6.73
C SER A 14 18.56 5.88 5.47
N SER A 15 19.04 4.76 4.92
CA SER A 15 19.88 4.75 3.71
C SER A 15 19.06 4.77 2.42
N ASN A 16 19.66 5.27 1.33
CA ASN A 16 19.02 5.30 0.01
C ASN A 16 19.31 4.07 -0.87
N VAL A 17 20.04 3.08 -0.36
CA VAL A 17 20.48 1.90 -1.14
C VAL A 17 19.31 1.07 -1.68
N ARG A 18 18.16 1.09 -0.97
CA ARG A 18 16.99 0.27 -1.29
C ARG A 18 15.86 1.06 -1.95
N ASP A 19 16.09 2.31 -2.33
CA ASP A 19 15.05 3.20 -2.84
C ASP A 19 14.45 2.69 -4.13
N THR A 20 15.29 2.23 -5.05
CA THR A 20 14.84 1.65 -6.32
C THR A 20 13.92 0.46 -6.08
N LEU A 21 14.25 -0.40 -5.11
CA LEU A 21 13.43 -1.55 -4.77
C LEU A 21 12.12 -1.15 -4.08
N LEU A 22 12.17 -0.22 -3.14
CA LEU A 22 10.98 0.27 -2.45
C LEU A 22 10.03 0.96 -3.43
N ASN A 23 10.54 1.77 -4.34
CA ASN A 23 9.74 2.40 -5.39
C ASN A 23 9.07 1.36 -6.29
N HIS A 24 9.81 0.33 -6.73
CA HIS A 24 9.22 -0.76 -7.49
C HIS A 24 8.08 -1.48 -6.74
N ILE A 25 8.24 -1.72 -5.42
CA ILE A 25 7.18 -2.32 -4.60
C ILE A 25 5.99 -1.37 -4.47
N ILE A 26 6.22 -0.08 -4.27
CA ILE A 26 5.16 0.93 -4.18
C ILE A 26 4.36 0.97 -5.49
N ASP A 27 5.05 1.06 -6.63
CA ASP A 27 4.40 1.21 -7.93
C ASP A 27 3.63 -0.05 -8.34
N SER A 28 4.23 -1.23 -8.16
CA SER A 28 3.52 -2.50 -8.40
C SER A 28 2.29 -2.65 -7.49
N THR A 29 2.37 -2.20 -6.23
CA THR A 29 1.23 -2.27 -5.30
C THR A 29 0.15 -1.25 -5.63
N LYS A 30 0.51 -0.08 -6.18
CA LYS A 30 -0.47 0.88 -6.70
C LYS A 30 -1.23 0.30 -7.90
N ILE A 31 -0.52 -0.32 -8.84
CA ILE A 31 -1.13 -0.98 -10.00
C ILE A 31 -2.08 -2.09 -9.54
N GLU A 32 -1.65 -2.95 -8.61
CA GLU A 32 -2.49 -4.00 -8.00
C GLU A 32 -3.78 -3.42 -7.39
N LEU A 33 -3.68 -2.34 -6.61
CA LEU A 33 -4.84 -1.70 -5.99
C LEU A 33 -5.76 -1.00 -7.00
N GLN A 34 -5.21 -0.48 -8.09
CA GLN A 34 -5.96 0.15 -9.17
C GLN A 34 -6.70 -0.89 -10.01
N GLU A 35 -5.99 -1.87 -10.55
CA GLU A 35 -6.53 -2.81 -11.54
C GLU A 35 -7.33 -3.95 -10.90
N GLU A 36 -6.81 -4.59 -9.85
CA GLU A 36 -7.46 -5.78 -9.27
C GLU A 36 -8.53 -5.41 -8.24
N HIS A 37 -8.38 -4.27 -7.59
CA HIS A 37 -9.24 -3.88 -6.48
C HIS A 37 -10.11 -2.67 -6.78
N ASN A 38 -9.90 -1.98 -7.91
CA ASN A 38 -10.62 -0.76 -8.28
C ASN A 38 -10.66 0.23 -7.11
N LEU A 39 -9.55 0.37 -6.38
CA LEU A 39 -9.43 1.21 -5.18
C LEU A 39 -8.72 2.55 -5.43
N ILE A 40 -7.96 2.65 -6.51
CA ILE A 40 -7.28 3.88 -6.93
C ILE A 40 -7.89 4.23 -8.29
N THR A 41 -8.64 5.33 -8.38
CA THR A 41 -9.28 5.79 -9.63
C THR A 41 -9.14 7.30 -9.74
N GLY A 42 -7.93 7.76 -10.05
CA GLY A 42 -7.64 9.19 -10.26
C GLY A 42 -7.18 9.92 -8.99
N GLU A 43 -7.34 11.25 -8.98
CA GLU A 43 -6.77 12.16 -7.97
C GLU A 43 -7.43 12.09 -6.58
N GLU A 44 -8.48 11.27 -6.40
CA GLU A 44 -9.17 11.10 -5.11
C GLU A 44 -8.53 9.99 -4.23
N ASP A 45 -7.22 10.03 -4.06
CA ASP A 45 -6.54 9.19 -3.08
C ASP A 45 -6.75 9.77 -1.67
N THR A 46 -7.81 9.32 -1.02
CA THR A 46 -8.07 9.66 0.39
C THR A 46 -6.90 9.21 1.29
N ASP A 47 -6.65 9.92 2.39
CA ASP A 47 -5.63 9.57 3.41
C ASP A 47 -5.71 8.10 3.86
N LEU A 48 -6.91 7.53 3.86
CA LEU A 48 -7.18 6.14 4.23
C LEU A 48 -6.58 5.13 3.24
N VAL A 49 -6.66 5.41 1.93
CA VAL A 49 -6.07 4.58 0.86
C VAL A 49 -4.55 4.67 0.92
N SER A 50 -4.01 5.88 1.08
CA SER A 50 -2.57 6.13 1.26
C SER A 50 -2.00 5.39 2.47
N SER A 51 -2.70 5.43 3.62
CA SER A 51 -2.30 4.69 4.83
C SER A 51 -2.29 3.18 4.61
N PHE A 52 -3.28 2.64 3.90
CA PHE A 52 -3.31 1.21 3.59
C PHE A 52 -2.19 0.80 2.63
N LEU A 53 -1.94 1.59 1.57
CA LEU A 53 -0.84 1.35 0.65
C LEU A 53 0.51 1.29 1.38
N ILE A 54 0.77 2.23 2.31
CA ILE A 54 2.00 2.23 3.11
C ILE A 54 2.15 0.93 3.91
N ASP A 55 1.10 0.51 4.61
CA ASP A 55 1.15 -0.71 5.42
C ASP A 55 1.30 -1.97 4.57
N TYR A 56 0.65 -2.00 3.42
CA TYR A 56 0.72 -3.13 2.51
C TYR A 56 2.10 -3.24 1.84
N VAL A 57 2.71 -2.12 1.46
CA VAL A 57 4.09 -2.05 0.96
C VAL A 57 5.08 -2.52 2.03
N CYS A 58 4.94 -2.04 3.28
CA CYS A 58 5.80 -2.48 4.37
C CYS A 58 5.70 -4.00 4.56
N PHE A 59 4.48 -4.53 4.52
CA PHE A 59 4.23 -5.97 4.61
C PHE A 59 4.92 -6.75 3.48
N LYS A 60 4.71 -6.37 2.21
CA LYS A 60 5.31 -7.04 1.05
C LYS A 60 6.84 -6.98 1.08
N TYR A 61 7.41 -5.86 1.52
CA TYR A 61 8.85 -5.73 1.67
C TYR A 61 9.44 -6.69 2.72
N GLN A 62 8.77 -6.81 3.87
CA GLN A 62 9.20 -7.67 4.98
C GLN A 62 8.92 -9.16 4.75
N ASN A 63 7.87 -9.49 3.99
CA ASN A 63 7.36 -10.86 3.84
C ASN A 63 7.39 -11.33 2.38
N ARG A 64 8.57 -11.26 1.74
CA ARG A 64 8.74 -11.53 0.30
C ARG A 64 8.36 -12.96 -0.10
N ASP A 65 8.60 -13.92 0.78
CA ASP A 65 8.35 -15.34 0.51
C ASP A 65 6.94 -15.79 0.89
N TYR A 66 6.16 -14.91 1.55
CA TYR A 66 4.81 -15.23 1.98
C TYR A 66 3.81 -14.94 0.87
N LYS A 67 3.14 -15.98 0.38
CA LYS A 67 2.18 -15.89 -0.74
C LYS A 67 0.80 -15.37 -0.35
N GLY A 68 0.55 -15.09 0.93
CA GLY A 68 -0.75 -14.66 1.42
C GLY A 68 -0.80 -13.19 1.83
N VAL A 69 -2.00 -12.72 2.17
CA VAL A 69 -2.18 -11.44 2.88
C VAL A 69 -2.60 -11.77 4.32
N PRO A 70 -2.01 -11.16 5.36
CA PRO A 70 -2.45 -11.34 6.74
C PRO A 70 -3.89 -10.92 6.94
N ARG A 71 -4.60 -11.59 7.86
CA ARG A 71 -6.02 -11.36 8.11
C ARG A 71 -6.37 -9.89 8.43
N TYR A 72 -5.51 -9.17 9.16
CA TYR A 72 -5.76 -7.75 9.46
C TYR A 72 -5.71 -6.86 8.21
N LEU A 73 -4.80 -7.14 7.25
CA LEU A 73 -4.74 -6.42 5.97
C LEU A 73 -5.94 -6.79 5.10
N GLN A 74 -6.35 -8.06 5.09
CA GLN A 74 -7.58 -8.47 4.39
C GLN A 74 -8.81 -7.71 4.92
N PHE A 75 -8.97 -7.59 6.24
CA PHE A 75 -10.08 -6.84 6.84
C PHE A 75 -10.02 -5.35 6.50
N ARG A 76 -8.84 -4.72 6.53
CA ARG A 76 -8.70 -3.32 6.14
C ARG A 76 -9.03 -3.09 4.68
N LEU A 77 -8.58 -3.99 3.79
CA LEU A 77 -8.91 -3.95 2.37
C LEU A 77 -10.42 -4.08 2.14
N HIS A 78 -11.07 -5.00 2.87
CA HIS A 78 -12.53 -5.14 2.83
C HIS A 78 -13.24 -3.86 3.26
N ASN A 79 -12.84 -3.28 4.40
CA ASN A 79 -13.44 -2.04 4.91
C ASN A 79 -13.25 -0.87 3.95
N LEU A 80 -12.09 -0.79 3.28
CA LEU A 80 -11.85 0.21 2.24
C LEU A 80 -12.83 0.06 1.07
N LYS A 81 -13.01 -1.16 0.56
CA LYS A 81 -13.96 -1.45 -0.52
C LYS A 81 -15.39 -1.08 -0.11
N VAL A 82 -15.83 -1.47 1.09
CA VAL A 82 -17.17 -1.13 1.60
C VAL A 82 -17.36 0.39 1.75
N ASN A 83 -16.38 1.10 2.31
CA ASN A 83 -16.47 2.55 2.48
C ASN A 83 -16.50 3.29 1.14
N ARG A 84 -15.79 2.80 0.12
CA ARG A 84 -15.86 3.35 -1.23
C ARG A 84 -17.23 3.15 -1.85
N LEU A 85 -17.83 1.97 -1.69
CA LEU A 85 -19.18 1.69 -2.18
C LEU A 85 -20.23 2.60 -1.51
N LYS A 86 -20.07 2.94 -0.22
CA LYS A 86 -20.97 3.86 0.49
C LYS A 86 -20.85 5.33 0.06
N LYS A 87 -19.74 5.73 -0.56
CA LYS A 87 -19.51 7.10 -1.02
C LYS A 87 -20.07 7.36 -2.42
N LYS A 88 -20.49 6.31 -3.14
CA LYS A 88 -21.03 6.37 -4.49
C LYS A 88 -22.55 6.39 -4.46
#